data_AF-A0A3B9QV50-F1
#
_entry.id   AF-A0A3B9QV50-F1
#
_cell.length_a   1.000
_cell.length_b   1.000
_cell.length_c   1.000
_cell.angle_alpha   90.00
_cell.angle_beta   90.00
_cell.angle_gamma   90.00
#
_symmetry.space_group_name_H-M   'P 1'
#
loop_
_entity.id
_entity.type
_entity.pdbx_description
1 polymer ?
#
loop_
_entity_poly.entity_id
_entity_poly.type
_entity_poly.pdbx_seq_one_letter_code
_entity_poly.pdbx_strand_id
1 'polypeptide(L)'
;MSDLFAHKKRRARKTHRCDLCGTTIRPGDTYSHETGTADGRFLTWRNCAPCDEVISAASIDYYETDGVGVTADDAQVWAEDHPDDPVATAYIERTTSDHT
;
A
#
# COMPACT_ATOMS: atom_id res chain seq x y z
N MET A 1 18.83 3.04 14.18
CA MET A 1 19.32 3.64 12.92
C MET A 1 18.08 4.06 12.16
N SER A 2 18.02 5.27 11.61
CA SER A 2 16.80 5.78 10.99
C SER A 2 16.53 5.05 9.67
N ASP A 3 15.57 4.13 9.69
CA ASP A 3 15.04 3.54 8.46
C ASP A 3 14.39 4.65 7.63
N LEU A 4 14.93 4.85 6.43
CA LEU A 4 14.53 5.94 5.54
C LEU A 4 13.21 5.57 4.87
N PHE A 5 12.10 5.80 5.58
CA PHE A 5 10.77 5.75 4.98
C PHE A 5 10.46 7.09 4.30
N ALA A 6 10.28 7.07 2.98
CA ALA A 6 9.84 8.25 2.23
C ALA A 6 8.60 7.94 1.40
N HIS A 7 7.53 8.67 1.68
CA HIS A 7 6.25 8.57 1.00
C HIS A 7 6.02 9.78 0.08
N LYS A 8 5.65 9.56 -1.18
CA LYS A 8 5.34 10.66 -2.12
C LYS A 8 4.29 10.30 -3.15
N LYS A 9 3.29 11.18 -3.32
CA LYS A 9 2.33 11.11 -4.44
C LYS A 9 2.98 11.50 -5.76
N ARG A 10 2.76 10.71 -6.80
CA ARG A 10 3.33 10.88 -8.15
C ARG A 10 2.26 10.63 -9.21
N ARG A 11 2.49 11.21 -10.40
CA ARG A 11 1.71 10.91 -11.61
C ARG A 11 2.47 9.91 -12.47
N ALA A 12 1.81 8.83 -12.87
CA ALA A 12 2.40 7.78 -13.69
C ALA A 12 2.71 8.31 -15.10
N ARG A 13 3.96 8.13 -15.54
CA ARG A 13 4.40 8.46 -16.91
C ARG A 13 4.38 7.25 -17.84
N LYS A 14 4.30 6.06 -17.28
CA LYS A 14 4.21 4.76 -17.95
C LYS A 14 3.33 3.84 -17.10
N THR A 15 2.93 2.71 -17.66
CA THR A 15 2.14 1.71 -16.94
C THR A 15 2.95 1.09 -15.79
N HIS A 16 2.32 0.95 -14.63
CA HIS A 16 2.84 0.23 -13.47
C HIS A 16 1.81 -0.78 -12.96
N ARG A 17 2.24 -1.67 -12.08
CA ARG A 17 1.35 -2.50 -11.25
C ARG A 17 1.38 -1.95 -9.83
N CYS A 18 0.22 -1.95 -9.19
CA CYS A 18 0.14 -1.69 -7.76
C CYS A 18 0.83 -2.84 -7.03
N ASP A 19 1.75 -2.52 -6.13
CA ASP A 19 2.50 -3.54 -5.38
C ASP A 19 1.62 -4.17 -4.27
N LEU A 20 0.59 -3.46 -3.79
CA LEU A 20 -0.36 -3.99 -2.81
C LEU A 20 -1.46 -4.90 -3.40
N CYS A 21 -2.11 -4.50 -4.50
CA CYS A 21 -3.32 -5.17 -5.01
C CYS A 21 -3.23 -5.63 -6.48
N GLY A 22 -2.08 -5.54 -7.14
CA GLY A 22 -1.90 -5.98 -8.53
C GLY A 22 -2.60 -5.15 -9.62
N THR A 23 -3.50 -4.22 -9.26
CA THR A 23 -4.23 -3.36 -10.21
C THR A 23 -3.25 -2.60 -11.13
N THR A 24 -3.63 -2.44 -12.40
CA THR A 24 -2.85 -1.63 -13.36
C THR A 24 -2.99 -0.15 -13.06
N ILE A 25 -1.85 0.53 -12.82
CA ILE A 25 -1.74 1.99 -12.75
C ILE A 25 -1.39 2.47 -14.16
N ARG A 26 -2.28 3.21 -14.81
CA ARG A 26 -2.13 3.68 -16.19
C ARG A 26 -1.36 5.00 -16.25
N PRO A 27 -0.73 5.33 -17.40
CA PRO A 27 -0.17 6.66 -17.61
C PRO A 27 -1.24 7.74 -17.35
N GLY A 28 -0.89 8.74 -16.55
CA GLY A 28 -1.80 9.80 -16.14
C GLY A 28 -2.41 9.61 -14.75
N ASP A 29 -2.45 8.39 -14.22
CA ASP A 29 -3.00 8.08 -12.89
C ASP A 29 -2.08 8.61 -11.78
N THR A 30 -2.69 8.92 -10.63
CA THR A 30 -1.97 9.25 -9.40
C THR A 30 -1.73 7.98 -8.58
N TYR A 31 -0.52 7.84 -8.06
CA TYR A 31 -0.12 6.72 -7.21
C TYR A 31 0.86 7.21 -6.13
N SER A 32 0.95 6.50 -5.02
CA SER A 32 1.99 6.71 -4.01
C SER A 32 3.23 5.91 -4.35
N HIS A 33 4.38 6.55 -4.17
CA HIS A 33 5.69 5.95 -4.33
C HIS A 33 6.40 5.99 -2.99
N GLU A 34 6.63 4.82 -2.43
CA GLU A 34 7.23 4.62 -1.12
C GLU A 34 8.62 4.02 -1.28
N THR A 35 9.53 4.39 -0.41
CA THR A 35 10.88 3.81 -0.32
C THR A 35 11.17 3.49 1.13
N GLY A 36 11.81 2.35 1.39
CA GLY A 36 12.19 1.90 2.72
C GLY A 36 13.45 1.06 2.69
N THR A 37 13.92 0.64 3.86
CA THR A 37 15.07 -0.25 4.02
C THR A 37 14.67 -1.49 4.81
N ALA A 38 14.83 -2.66 4.21
CA ALA A 38 14.63 -3.95 4.87
C ALA A 38 15.92 -4.77 4.75
N ASP A 39 16.48 -5.26 5.87
CA ASP A 39 17.73 -6.02 5.91
C ASP A 39 18.91 -5.35 5.17
N GLY A 40 19.00 -4.02 5.25
CA GLY A 40 20.03 -3.22 4.57
C GLY A 40 19.83 -3.09 3.05
N ARG A 41 18.70 -3.55 2.50
CA ARG A 41 18.33 -3.37 1.10
C ARG A 41 17.30 -2.24 0.96
N PHE A 42 17.54 -1.36 -0.02
CA PHE A 42 16.55 -0.36 -0.40
C PHE A 42 15.43 -1.02 -1.21
N LEU A 43 14.20 -0.87 -0.72
CA LEU A 43 12.98 -1.33 -1.37
C LEU A 43 12.14 -0.13 -1.80
N THR A 44 11.32 -0.34 -2.83
CA THR A 44 10.39 0.68 -3.32
C THR A 44 9.04 0.05 -3.63
N TRP A 45 7.97 0.71 -3.23
CA TRP A 45 6.59 0.30 -3.50
C TRP A 45 5.83 1.39 -4.25
N ARG A 46 4.84 0.96 -5.02
CA ARG A 46 4.00 1.78 -5.87
C ARG A 46 2.57 1.37 -5.62
N ASN A 47 1.83 2.20 -4.90
CA ASN A 47 0.48 1.87 -4.48
C ASN A 47 -0.51 2.77 -5.22
N CYS A 48 -1.54 2.15 -5.80
CA CYS A 48 -2.62 2.90 -6.44
C CYS A 48 -3.36 3.74 -5.38
N ALA A 49 -4.03 4.82 -5.79
CA ALA A 49 -4.69 5.72 -4.84
C ALA A 49 -5.64 5.03 -3.84
N PRO A 50 -6.45 4.02 -4.22
CA PRO A 50 -7.25 3.29 -3.23
C PRO A 50 -6.42 2.49 -2.21
N CYS A 51 -5.27 1.94 -2.61
CA CYS A 51 -4.38 1.25 -1.68
C CYS A 51 -3.59 2.22 -0.78
N ASP A 52 -3.37 3.45 -1.23
CA ASP A 52 -2.80 4.54 -0.42
C ASP A 52 -3.67 4.85 0.80
N GLU A 53 -5.00 4.77 0.63
CA GLU A 53 -5.97 5.02 1.71
C GLU A 53 -5.93 3.92 2.76
N VAL A 54 -5.87 2.65 2.34
CA VAL A 54 -5.74 1.49 3.23
C VAL A 54 -4.43 1.55 4.01
N ILE A 55 -3.32 1.85 3.33
CA ILE A 55 -2.00 2.02 3.97
C ILE A 55 -2.05 3.14 5.01
N SER A 56 -2.68 4.27 4.66
CA SER A 56 -2.82 5.40 5.59
C SER A 56 -3.66 5.03 6.81
N ALA A 57 -4.78 4.32 6.62
CA ALA A 57 -5.64 3.88 7.72
C ALA A 57 -4.94 2.85 8.62
N ALA A 58 -4.35 1.80 8.03
CA ALA A 58 -3.60 0.79 8.77
C ALA A 58 -2.39 1.37 9.52
N SER A 59 -1.71 2.38 8.95
CA SER A 59 -0.57 3.03 9.62
C SER A 59 -0.96 3.85 10.85
N ILE A 60 -2.23 4.26 10.97
CA ILE A 60 -2.73 4.97 12.16
C ILE A 60 -2.93 3.98 13.31
N ASP A 61 -3.41 2.77 13.01
CA ASP A 61 -3.68 1.75 14.01
C ASP A 61 -2.41 1.01 14.44
N TYR A 62 -1.52 0.72 13.50
CA TYR A 62 -0.23 0.08 13.77
C TYR A 62 0.87 1.12 13.96
N TYR A 63 1.11 1.51 15.22
CA TYR A 63 2.08 2.53 15.60
C TYR A 63 3.56 2.16 15.31
N GLU A 64 3.86 0.89 15.03
CA GLU A 64 5.23 0.43 14.74
C GLU A 64 5.24 -0.50 13.51
N THR A 65 5.43 0.10 12.33
CA THR A 65 6.00 -0.67 11.22
C THR A 65 7.51 -0.71 11.43
N ASP A 66 8.11 -1.88 11.21
CA ASP A 66 9.54 -2.22 11.38
C ASP A 66 10.49 -1.46 10.42
N GLY A 67 10.11 -0.28 9.97
CA GLY A 67 10.81 0.50 8.95
C GLY A 67 10.47 0.10 7.51
N VAL A 68 9.64 -0.94 7.31
CA VAL A 68 9.23 -1.44 5.99
C VAL A 68 7.91 -0.81 5.51
N GLY A 69 7.14 -0.18 6.40
CA GLY A 69 5.82 0.37 6.12
C GLY A 69 4.72 -0.70 6.16
N VAL A 70 3.49 -0.33 5.79
CA VAL A 70 2.36 -1.27 5.76
C VAL A 70 2.52 -2.19 4.54
N THR A 71 2.70 -3.48 4.79
CA THR A 71 2.76 -4.51 3.74
C THR A 71 1.37 -4.93 3.26
N ALA A 72 1.29 -5.76 2.22
CA ALA A 72 0.02 -6.33 1.76
C ALA A 72 -0.64 -7.20 2.84
N ASP A 73 0.15 -7.92 3.62
CA ASP A 73 -0.32 -8.75 4.73
C ASP A 73 -0.85 -7.87 5.87
N ASP A 74 -0.13 -6.80 6.23
CA ASP A 74 -0.60 -5.84 7.24
C ASP A 74 -1.92 -5.17 6.83
N ALA A 75 -2.04 -4.77 5.56
CA ALA A 75 -3.25 -4.20 5.00
C ALA A 75 -4.42 -5.20 4.99
N GLN A 76 -4.14 -6.48 4.74
CA GLN A 76 -5.15 -7.55 4.79
C GLN A 76 -5.64 -7.79 6.21
N VAL A 77 -4.73 -7.94 7.18
CA VAL A 77 -5.07 -8.11 8.60
C VAL A 77 -5.86 -6.91 9.10
N TRP A 78 -5.40 -5.68 8.79
CA TRP A 78 -6.13 -4.47 9.14
C TRP A 78 -7.57 -4.48 8.61
N ALA A 79 -7.74 -4.81 7.33
CA ALA A 79 -9.06 -4.78 6.69
C ALA A 79 -10.00 -5.86 7.25
N GLU A 80 -9.47 -7.03 7.62
CA GLU A 80 -10.24 -8.09 8.28
C GLU A 80 -10.68 -7.71 9.70
N ASP A 81 -9.85 -6.96 10.43
CA ASP A 81 -10.15 -6.46 11.78
C ASP A 81 -11.13 -5.27 11.78
N HIS A 82 -11.35 -4.62 10.63
CA HIS A 82 -12.19 -3.42 10.48
C HIS A 82 -13.33 -3.61 9.47
N PRO A 83 -14.24 -4.60 9.64
CA PRO A 83 -15.28 -4.90 8.66
C PRO A 83 -16.31 -3.78 8.48
N ASP A 84 -16.44 -2.88 9.46
CA ASP A 84 -17.34 -1.73 9.40
C ASP A 84 -16.70 -0.50 8.72
N ASP A 85 -15.40 -0.55 8.41
CA ASP A 85 -14.71 0.54 7.71
C ASP A 85 -14.90 0.40 6.18
N PRO A 86 -15.38 1.46 5.49
CA PRO A 86 -15.59 1.41 4.04
C PRO A 86 -14.29 1.23 3.24
N VAL A 87 -13.15 1.70 3.74
CA VAL A 87 -11.82 1.53 3.13
C VAL A 87 -11.38 0.07 3.23
N ALA A 88 -11.60 -0.58 4.37
CA ALA A 88 -11.35 -1.99 4.58
C ALA A 88 -12.20 -2.86 3.64
N THR A 89 -13.51 -2.61 3.59
CA THR A 89 -14.45 -3.34 2.72
C THR A 89 -14.03 -3.22 1.25
N ALA A 90 -13.74 -2.00 0.78
CA ALA A 90 -13.31 -1.77 -0.60
C ALA A 90 -11.96 -2.44 -0.93
N TYR A 91 -11.06 -2.57 0.04
CA TYR A 91 -9.80 -3.30 -0.13
C TYR A 91 -10.03 -4.79 -0.34
N ILE A 92 -10.81 -5.42 0.55
CA ILE A 92 -11.11 -6.86 0.51
C ILE A 92 -11.80 -7.25 -0.81
N GLU A 93 -12.78 -6.49 -1.27
CA GLU A 93 -13.48 -6.76 -2.54
C GLU A 93 -12.50 -6.79 -3.73
N ARG A 94 -11.49 -5.91 -3.69
CA ARG A 94 -10.49 -5.77 -4.75
C ARG A 94 -9.44 -6.88 -4.71
N THR A 95 -8.99 -7.31 -3.53
CA THR A 95 -7.96 -8.36 -3.40
C THR A 95 -8.54 -9.77 -3.54
N THR A 96 -9.79 -9.98 -3.16
CA THR A 96 -10.49 -11.27 -3.31
C THR A 96 -10.75 -11.61 -4.78
N SER A 97 -10.92 -10.60 -5.64
CA SER A 97 -11.20 -10.77 -7.07
C SER A 97 -10.00 -11.29 -7.90
N ASP A 98 -8.77 -11.22 -7.38
CA ASP A 98 -7.54 -11.64 -8.08
C ASP A 98 -7.11 -13.09 -7.76
N HIS A 99 -7.89 -13.84 -6.96
CA HIS A 99 -7.57 -15.22 -6.54
C HIS A 99 -8.44 -16.32 -7.18
N THR A 100 -9.12 -16.05 -8.31
CA THR A 100 -9.87 -17.09 -9.07
C THR A 100 -9.16 -17.50 -10.36
#